data_AF-A0A7C5KMM4-F1
#
_entry.id   AF-A0A7C5KMM4-F1
#
_cell.length_a   1.000
_cell.length_b   1.000
_cell.length_c   1.000
_cell.angle_alpha   90.00
_cell.angle_beta   90.00
_cell.angle_gamma   90.00
#
_symmetry.space_group_name_H-M   'P 1'
#
loop_
_entity.id
_entity.type
_entity.pdbx_description
1 polymer ?
#
loop_
_entity_poly.entity_id
_entity_poly.type
_entity_poly.pdbx_seq_one_letter_code
_entity_poly.pdbx_strand_id
1 'polypeptide(L)'
;MPSLLSLLVDPGAPPYLEMFLFLGATVLMLVLVVLAARKGKRRLHLGLALGTLPVLYGAIHYAGAMDAYWNFPKVPLRIHLSFAITATVLVFVVALSGFMHFMGWVPKKFHSRLAWIFLGFVLLASLTGGWIFLVGEPK
;
A
#
# COMPACT_ATOMS: atom_id res chain seq x y z
N MET A 1 16.05 25.71 9.97
CA MET A 1 15.18 24.65 9.44
C MET A 1 14.63 25.13 8.10
N PRO A 2 14.82 24.39 7.00
CA PRO A 2 14.22 24.76 5.72
C PRO A 2 12.69 24.83 5.86
N SER A 3 12.06 25.76 5.13
CA SER A 3 10.61 25.87 5.09
C SER A 3 10.01 24.62 4.44
N LEU A 4 8.78 24.24 4.83
CA LEU A 4 8.04 23.17 4.14
C LEU A 4 8.00 23.41 2.63
N LEU A 5 7.89 24.66 2.17
CA LEU A 5 7.89 25.01 0.75
C LEU A 5 9.22 24.70 0.05
N SER A 6 10.36 24.93 0.71
CA SER A 6 11.69 24.61 0.15
C SER A 6 11.95 23.11 0.04
N LEU A 7 11.30 22.28 0.87
CA LEU A 7 11.35 20.82 0.74
C LEU A 7 10.47 20.29 -0.42
N LEU A 8 9.59 21.14 -0.97
CA LEU A 8 8.63 20.78 -2.02
C LEU A 8 9.02 21.25 -3.42
N VAL A 9 9.96 22.21 -3.52
CA VAL A 9 10.28 22.89 -4.79
C VAL A 9 11.75 22.71 -5.20
N ASP A 10 12.60 22.19 -4.31
CA ASP A 10 13.99 21.88 -4.66
C ASP A 10 14.06 20.62 -5.55
N PRO A 11 14.53 20.72 -6.81
CA PRO A 11 14.65 19.56 -7.70
C PRO A 11 15.64 18.50 -7.20
N GLY A 12 16.45 18.80 -6.17
CA GLY A 12 17.31 17.83 -5.49
C GLY A 12 16.72 17.24 -4.21
N ALA A 13 15.50 17.63 -3.80
CA ALA A 13 14.88 17.08 -2.60
C ALA A 13 14.38 15.64 -2.84
N PRO A 14 14.43 14.77 -1.82
CA PRO A 14 13.81 13.46 -1.91
C PRO A 14 12.28 13.59 -2.11
N PRO A 15 11.64 12.69 -2.86
CA PRO A 15 10.22 12.80 -3.24
C PRO A 15 9.26 12.41 -2.10
N TYR A 16 9.41 13.05 -0.93
CA TYR A 16 8.61 12.74 0.26
C TYR A 16 7.14 13.05 0.04
N LEU A 17 6.84 14.21 -0.54
CA LEU A 17 5.47 14.64 -0.74
C LEU A 17 4.72 13.64 -1.61
N GLU A 18 5.28 13.30 -2.76
CA GLU A 18 4.71 12.36 -3.71
C GLU A 18 4.51 11.00 -3.04
N MET A 19 5.54 10.47 -2.38
CA MET A 19 5.45 9.21 -1.65
C MET A 19 4.30 9.23 -0.63
N PHE A 20 4.21 10.26 0.22
CA PHE A 20 3.17 10.35 1.24
C PHE A 20 1.78 10.62 0.66
N LEU A 21 1.67 11.38 -0.43
CA LEU A 21 0.40 11.61 -1.14
C LEU A 21 -0.11 10.31 -1.75
N PHE A 22 0.73 9.56 -2.46
CA PHE A 22 0.34 8.27 -3.03
C PHE A 22 0.06 7.22 -1.96
N LEU A 23 0.83 7.18 -0.87
CA LEU A 23 0.56 6.29 0.26
C LEU A 23 -0.76 6.64 0.95
N GLY A 24 -0.98 7.92 1.26
CA GLY A 24 -2.21 8.42 1.88
C GLY A 24 -3.43 8.17 1.01
N ALA A 25 -3.32 8.42 -0.30
CA ALA A 25 -4.36 8.09 -1.28
C ALA A 25 -4.62 6.58 -1.33
N THR A 26 -3.58 5.74 -1.32
CA THR A 26 -3.74 4.27 -1.28
C THR A 26 -4.52 3.83 -0.04
N VAL A 27 -4.15 4.33 1.15
CA VAL A 27 -4.84 4.01 2.41
C VAL A 27 -6.30 4.46 2.36
N LEU A 28 -6.57 5.68 1.89
CA LEU A 28 -7.94 6.19 1.73
C LEU A 28 -8.75 5.30 0.77
N MET A 29 -8.20 4.94 -0.38
CA MET A 29 -8.86 4.06 -1.34
C MET A 29 -9.15 2.70 -0.73
N LEU A 30 -8.22 2.08 0.00
CA LEU A 30 -8.45 0.81 0.68
C LEU A 30 -9.59 0.91 1.72
N VAL A 31 -9.65 2.00 2.49
CA VAL A 31 -10.78 2.26 3.41
C VAL A 31 -12.10 2.33 2.62
N LEU A 32 -12.14 3.07 1.52
CA LEU A 32 -13.33 3.17 0.67
C LEU A 32 -13.73 1.83 0.04
N VAL A 33 -12.76 1.01 -0.39
CA VAL A 33 -12.96 -0.37 -0.90
C VAL A 33 -13.66 -1.23 0.16
N VAL A 34 -13.19 -1.18 1.40
CA VAL A 34 -13.78 -1.92 2.53
C VAL A 34 -15.18 -1.41 2.86
N LEU A 35 -15.39 -0.09 2.90
CA LEU A 35 -16.70 0.50 3.16
C LEU A 35 -17.71 0.14 2.07
N ALA A 36 -17.31 0.18 0.80
CA ALA A 36 -18.15 -0.24 -0.33
C ALA A 36 -18.53 -1.72 -0.23
N ALA A 37 -17.58 -2.59 0.15
CA ALA A 37 -17.84 -4.01 0.38
C ALA A 37 -18.84 -4.24 1.53
N ARG A 38 -18.68 -3.54 2.66
CA ARG A 38 -19.59 -3.63 3.82
C ARG A 38 -21.01 -3.17 3.47
N LYS A 39 -21.15 -2.15 2.62
CA LYS A 39 -22.44 -1.65 2.12
C LYS A 39 -23.03 -2.50 0.98
N GLY A 40 -22.36 -3.58 0.55
CA GLY A 40 -22.81 -4.43 -0.55
C GLY A 40 -22.77 -3.74 -1.93
N LYS A 41 -22.07 -2.61 -2.07
CA LYS A 41 -21.99 -1.83 -3.32
C LYS A 41 -20.91 -2.41 -4.24
N ARG A 42 -21.23 -3.56 -4.85
CA ARG A 42 -20.29 -4.39 -5.63
C ARG A 42 -19.54 -3.65 -6.73
N ARG A 43 -20.25 -2.90 -7.59
CA ARG A 43 -19.64 -2.17 -8.71
C ARG A 43 -18.64 -1.12 -8.23
N LEU A 44 -19.02 -0.37 -7.18
CA LEU A 44 -18.15 0.62 -6.56
C LEU A 44 -16.91 -0.04 -5.92
N HIS A 45 -17.10 -1.15 -5.20
CA HIS A 45 -15.99 -1.91 -4.62
C HIS A 45 -14.97 -2.35 -5.68
N LEU A 46 -15.43 -2.92 -6.80
CA LEU A 46 -14.54 -3.33 -7.89
C LEU A 46 -13.83 -2.13 -8.53
N GLY A 47 -14.55 -1.05 -8.84
CA GLY A 47 -13.96 0.15 -9.41
C GLY A 47 -12.88 0.77 -8.51
N LEU A 48 -13.14 0.88 -7.21
CA LEU A 48 -12.17 1.36 -6.22
C LEU A 48 -10.98 0.41 -6.07
N ALA A 49 -11.21 -0.91 -6.05
CA ALA A 49 -10.15 -1.90 -5.93
C ALA A 49 -9.18 -1.85 -7.12
N LEU A 50 -9.72 -1.77 -8.35
CA LEU A 50 -8.91 -1.59 -9.56
C LEU A 50 -8.19 -0.24 -9.57
N GLY A 51 -8.88 0.84 -9.18
CA GLY A 51 -8.28 2.17 -9.08
C GLY A 51 -7.19 2.26 -8.01
N THR A 52 -7.17 1.39 -7.01
CA THR A 52 -6.12 1.37 -5.98
C THR A 52 -4.78 0.92 -6.57
N LEU A 53 -4.78 0.08 -7.61
CA LEU A 53 -3.55 -0.45 -8.23
C LEU A 53 -2.60 0.63 -8.77
N PRO A 54 -3.03 1.58 -9.63
CA PRO A 54 -2.15 2.64 -10.10
C PRO A 54 -1.69 3.58 -8.98
N VAL A 55 -2.51 3.83 -7.97
CA VAL A 55 -2.13 4.68 -6.82
C VAL A 55 -1.08 3.98 -5.96
N LEU A 56 -1.25 2.67 -5.70
CA LEU A 56 -0.25 1.85 -5.02
C LEU A 56 1.05 1.78 -5.81
N TYR A 57 0.98 1.63 -7.14
CA TYR A 57 2.16 1.66 -8.00
C TYR A 57 2.94 2.98 -7.85
N GLY A 58 2.25 4.12 -7.81
CA GLY A 58 2.87 5.41 -7.52
C GLY A 58 3.60 5.43 -6.17
N ALA A 59 2.95 4.92 -5.11
CA ALA A 59 3.59 4.84 -3.78
C ALA A 59 4.87 3.99 -3.81
N ILE A 60 4.85 2.84 -4.49
CA ILE A 60 6.02 1.96 -4.66
C ILE A 60 7.12 2.65 -5.48
N HIS A 61 6.75 3.31 -6.57
CA HIS A 61 7.69 4.01 -7.45
C HIS A 61 8.47 5.09 -6.68
N TYR A 62 7.77 5.98 -5.97
CA TYR A 62 8.41 7.04 -5.20
C TYR A 62 9.15 6.51 -3.97
N ALA A 63 8.66 5.45 -3.32
CA ALA A 63 9.41 4.79 -2.25
C ALA A 63 10.73 4.19 -2.76
N GLY A 64 10.76 3.63 -3.98
CA GLY A 64 11.98 3.15 -4.61
C GLY A 64 12.98 4.27 -4.92
N ALA A 65 12.48 5.44 -5.34
CA ALA A 65 13.33 6.62 -5.57
C ALA A 65 14.00 7.15 -4.29
N MET A 66 13.47 6.86 -3.11
CA MET A 66 14.09 7.24 -1.84
C MET A 66 15.43 6.55 -1.57
N ASP A 67 15.70 5.41 -2.22
CA ASP A 67 16.98 4.71 -2.07
C ASP A 67 18.17 5.54 -2.58
N ALA A 68 17.94 6.53 -3.46
CA ALA A 68 18.98 7.47 -3.87
C ALA A 68 19.41 8.44 -2.74
N TYR A 69 18.54 8.65 -1.74
CA TYR A 69 18.69 9.70 -0.71
C TYR A 69 18.90 9.16 0.70
N TRP A 70 18.66 7.87 0.93
CA TRP A 70 18.72 7.25 2.26
C TRP A 70 19.57 5.98 2.27
N ASN A 71 20.22 5.74 3.40
CA ASN A 71 20.83 4.49 3.79
C ASN A 71 19.84 3.72 4.69
N PHE A 72 19.16 2.73 4.12
CA PHE A 72 18.20 1.94 4.88
C PHE A 72 18.86 0.76 5.60
N PRO A 73 18.57 0.53 6.90
CA PRO A 73 19.15 -0.59 7.62
C PRO A 73 18.61 -1.93 7.10
N LYS A 74 19.52 -2.89 6.89
CA LYS A 74 19.24 -4.17 6.21
C LYS A 74 18.15 -4.99 6.91
N VAL A 75 18.13 -5.02 8.23
CA VAL A 75 17.19 -5.87 9.00
C VAL A 75 15.75 -5.34 8.91
N PRO A 76 15.45 -4.08 9.26
CA PRO A 76 14.12 -3.50 9.04
C PRO A 76 13.65 -3.61 7.58
N LEU A 77 14.54 -3.34 6.61
CA LEU A 77 14.23 -3.46 5.18
C LEU A 77 13.80 -4.88 4.79
N ARG A 78 14.52 -5.92 5.24
CA ARG A 78 14.13 -7.33 4.99
C ARG A 78 12.78 -7.68 5.59
N ILE A 79 12.49 -7.20 6.80
CA ILE A 79 11.20 -7.43 7.48
C ILE A 79 10.07 -6.80 6.65
N HIS A 80 10.22 -5.52 6.28
CA HIS A 80 9.26 -4.82 5.44
C HIS A 80 9.03 -5.53 4.10
N LEU A 81 10.10 -5.87 3.39
CA LEU A 81 10.01 -6.56 2.10
C LEU A 81 9.32 -7.92 2.25
N SER A 82 9.54 -8.65 3.35
CA SER A 82 8.84 -9.91 3.60
C SER A 82 7.33 -9.71 3.70
N PHE A 83 6.87 -8.68 4.43
CA PHE A 83 5.45 -8.34 4.51
C PHE A 83 4.90 -7.82 3.18
N ALA A 84 5.63 -6.96 2.48
CA ALA A 84 5.22 -6.38 1.20
C ALA A 84 5.10 -7.44 0.10
N ILE A 85 6.05 -8.36 -0.01
CA ILE A 85 6.01 -9.50 -0.94
C ILE A 85 4.84 -10.41 -0.60
N THR A 86 4.65 -10.73 0.68
CA THR A 86 3.51 -11.56 1.10
C THR A 86 2.17 -10.90 0.76
N ALA A 87 2.03 -9.59 1.02
CA ALA A 87 0.84 -8.83 0.63
C ALA A 87 0.63 -8.84 -0.89
N THR A 88 1.72 -8.72 -1.66
CA THR A 88 1.69 -8.77 -3.13
C THR A 88 1.18 -10.13 -3.62
N VAL A 89 1.64 -11.24 -3.05
CA VAL A 89 1.12 -12.57 -3.42
C VAL A 89 -0.35 -12.70 -3.01
N LEU A 90 -0.69 -12.27 -1.78
CA LEU A 90 -2.06 -12.35 -1.27
C LEU A 90 -3.05 -11.52 -2.08
N VAL A 91 -2.65 -10.42 -2.72
CA VAL A 91 -3.57 -9.63 -3.55
C VAL A 91 -4.13 -10.46 -4.70
N PHE A 92 -3.33 -11.33 -5.31
CA PHE A 92 -3.78 -12.25 -6.36
C PHE A 92 -4.73 -13.30 -5.82
N VAL A 93 -4.46 -13.85 -4.62
CA VAL A 93 -5.33 -14.81 -3.94
C VAL A 93 -6.68 -14.17 -3.58
N VAL A 94 -6.67 -12.93 -3.09
CA VAL A 94 -7.89 -12.17 -2.79
C VAL A 94 -8.67 -11.83 -4.06
N ALA A 95 -7.99 -11.41 -5.13
CA ALA A 95 -8.61 -11.13 -6.42
C ALA A 95 -9.26 -12.39 -7.01
N LEU A 96 -8.55 -13.52 -7.02
CA LEU A 96 -9.07 -14.80 -7.47
C LEU A 96 -10.28 -15.25 -6.64
N SER A 97 -10.18 -15.20 -5.31
CA SER A 97 -11.33 -15.54 -4.45
C SER A 97 -12.52 -14.58 -4.64
N GLY A 98 -12.26 -13.31 -4.94
CA GLY A 98 -13.29 -12.32 -5.27
C GLY A 98 -13.98 -12.61 -6.60
N PHE A 99 -13.22 -13.06 -7.60
CA PHE A 99 -13.75 -13.54 -8.87
C PHE A 99 -14.54 -14.85 -8.71
N MET A 100 -14.03 -15.84 -7.98
CA MET A 100 -14.77 -17.07 -7.68
C MET A 100 -16.06 -16.77 -6.90
N HIS A 101 -16.03 -15.79 -5.98
CA HIS A 101 -17.23 -15.33 -5.28
C HIS A 101 -18.20 -14.67 -6.26
N PHE A 102 -17.69 -13.97 -7.28
CA PHE A 102 -18.48 -13.42 -8.37
C PHE A 102 -19.21 -14.46 -9.19
N MET A 103 -18.56 -15.59 -9.45
CA MET A 103 -19.16 -16.72 -10.14
C MET A 103 -20.07 -17.57 -9.24
N GLY A 104 -20.17 -17.26 -7.94
CA GLY A 104 -20.96 -18.02 -6.97
C GLY A 104 -20.30 -19.31 -6.47
N TRP A 105 -19.02 -19.54 -6.79
CA TRP A 105 -18.30 -20.77 -6.45
C TRP A 105 -17.79 -20.81 -5.01
N VAL A 106 -17.57 -19.63 -4.40
CA VAL A 106 -17.12 -19.54 -3.00
C VAL A 106 -18.01 -18.60 -2.17
N PRO A 107 -18.24 -18.90 -0.89
CA PRO A 107 -19.05 -18.08 -0.02
C PRO A 107 -18.35 -16.76 0.33
N LYS A 108 -19.15 -15.69 0.51
CA LYS A 108 -18.66 -14.35 0.90
C LYS A 108 -17.72 -14.37 2.10
N LYS A 109 -17.99 -15.23 3.10
CA LYS A 109 -17.18 -15.34 4.32
C LYS A 109 -15.74 -15.77 4.02
N PHE A 110 -15.52 -16.62 3.02
CA PHE A 110 -14.18 -17.08 2.64
C PHE A 110 -13.36 -15.95 2.04
N HIS A 111 -13.90 -15.27 1.02
CA HIS A 111 -13.26 -14.09 0.43
C HIS A 111 -12.99 -13.00 1.48
N SER A 112 -13.95 -12.75 2.37
CA SER A 112 -13.78 -11.74 3.43
C SER A 112 -12.63 -12.08 4.39
N ARG A 113 -12.42 -13.35 4.76
CA ARG A 113 -11.29 -13.76 5.60
C ARG A 113 -9.96 -13.51 4.91
N LEU A 114 -9.85 -13.89 3.63
CA LEU A 114 -8.64 -13.66 2.83
C LEU A 114 -8.34 -12.16 2.70
N ALA A 115 -9.38 -11.35 2.45
CA ALA A 115 -9.24 -9.90 2.36
C ALA A 115 -8.73 -9.29 3.70
N TRP A 116 -9.21 -9.75 4.85
CA TRP A 116 -8.71 -9.30 6.15
C TRP A 116 -7.26 -9.72 6.42
N ILE A 117 -6.87 -10.94 6.02
CA ILE A 117 -5.48 -11.40 6.13
C ILE A 117 -4.58 -10.50 5.26
N PHE A 118 -4.96 -10.27 4.00
CA PHE A 118 -4.26 -9.35 3.10
C PHE A 118 -4.12 -7.95 3.71
N LEU A 119 -5.20 -7.37 4.21
CA LEU A 119 -5.16 -6.04 4.86
C LEU A 119 -4.25 -6.02 6.09
N GLY A 120 -4.19 -7.10 6.86
CA GLY A 120 -3.24 -7.24 7.97
C GLY A 120 -1.78 -7.18 7.50
N PHE A 121 -1.45 -7.88 6.42
CA PHE A 121 -0.10 -7.83 5.83
C PHE A 121 0.23 -6.45 5.23
N VAL A 122 -0.73 -5.79 4.57
CA VAL A 122 -0.56 -4.41 4.09
C VAL A 122 -0.27 -3.47 5.26
N LEU A 123 -1.03 -3.56 6.35
CA LEU A 123 -0.80 -2.74 7.55
C LEU A 123 0.60 -2.98 8.13
N LEU A 124 1.02 -4.24 8.28
CA LEU A 124 2.36 -4.57 8.76
C LEU A 124 3.46 -4.04 7.83
N ALA A 125 3.28 -4.14 6.52
CA ALA A 125 4.20 -3.58 5.53
C ALA A 125 4.27 -2.04 5.65
N SER A 126 3.14 -1.35 5.81
CA SER A 126 3.11 0.11 5.99
C SER A 126 3.79 0.54 7.30
N LEU A 127 3.52 -0.14 8.41
CA LEU A 127 4.14 0.16 9.71
C LEU A 127 5.65 -0.05 9.69
N THR A 128 6.10 -1.16 9.11
CA THR A 128 7.53 -1.46 8.97
C THR A 128 8.22 -0.54 7.95
N GLY A 129 7.50 -0.09 6.92
CA GLY A 129 7.96 0.95 6.00
C GLY A 129 8.23 2.26 6.74
N GLY A 130 7.27 2.72 7.55
CA GLY A 130 7.46 3.89 8.41
C GLY A 130 8.61 3.72 9.39
N TRP A 131 8.75 2.54 10.00
CA TRP A 131 9.86 2.23 10.88
C TRP A 131 11.23 2.37 10.18
N ILE A 132 11.38 1.88 8.94
CA ILE A 132 12.62 2.00 8.17
C ILE A 132 13.05 3.46 8.01
N PHE A 133 12.13 4.39 7.75
CA PHE A 133 12.45 5.80 7.64
C PHE A 133 12.81 6.46 8.98
N LEU A 134 12.28 5.94 10.10
CA LEU A 134 12.62 6.44 11.43
C LEU A 134 14.03 6.03 11.88
N VAL A 135 14.52 4.88 11.42
CA VAL A 135 15.85 4.36 11.77
C VAL A 135 16.87 4.46 10.64
N GLY A 136 16.45 4.91 9.46
CA GLY A 136 17.33 5.17 8.34
C GLY A 136 18.18 6.40 8.58
N GLU A 137 19.27 6.51 7.81
CA GLU A 137 20.13 7.69 7.83
C GLU A 137 20.13 8.35 6.44
N PRO A 138 20.01 9.68 6.34
CA PRO A 138 20.20 10.37 5.07
C PRO A 138 21.59 10.07 4.48
N LYS A 139 21.67 10.03 3.14
CA LYS A 139 22.93 9.96 2.40
C LYS A 139 23.61 11.32 2.29
#